data_AF-A0A445B305-F1
#
_entry.id   AF-A0A445B305-F1
#
_cell.length_a   1.000
_cell.length_b   1.000
_cell.length_c   1.000
_cell.angle_alpha   90.00
_cell.angle_beta   90.00
_cell.angle_gamma   90.00
#
_symmetry.space_group_name_H-M   'P 1'
#
loop_
_entity.id
_entity.type
_entity.pdbx_description
1 polymer ?
#
loop_
_entity_poly.entity_id
_entity_poly.type
_entity_poly.pdbx_seq_one_letter_code
_entity_poly.pdbx_strand_id
1 'polypeptide(L)'
;MASVFKVYEREFSPIPDENMWPPWYCASLKPNSAMRRKASGRPVSPWIRNEIDAIECAEKRCGLCRGEGYTRRGSSNAPHSDP
;
A
#
# COMPACT_ATOMS: atom_id res chain seq x y z
N MET A 1 -8.00 20.44 -30.69
CA MET A 1 -7.43 19.59 -29.61
C MET A 1 -6.06 19.00 -30.00
N ALA A 2 -5.21 19.72 -30.73
CA ALA A 2 -3.91 19.19 -31.19
C ALA A 2 -2.70 19.72 -30.41
N SER A 3 -2.90 20.74 -29.56
CA SER A 3 -1.79 21.41 -28.86
C SER A 3 -1.32 20.69 -27.58
N VAL A 4 -2.16 19.84 -26.98
CA VAL A 4 -1.83 19.17 -25.70
C VAL A 4 -0.90 17.97 -25.90
N PHE A 5 -0.93 17.36 -27.09
CA PHE A 5 -0.10 16.18 -27.42
C PHE A 5 1.37 16.50 -27.64
N LYS A 6 1.72 17.75 -27.99
CA LYS A 6 3.13 18.17 -28.18
C LYS A 6 3.97 18.11 -26.90
N VAL A 7 3.32 18.09 -25.73
CA VAL A 7 4.02 17.96 -24.44
C VAL A 7 4.61 16.55 -24.27
N TYR A 8 3.95 15.54 -24.82
CA TYR A 8 4.37 14.14 -24.75
C TYR A 8 5.18 13.68 -25.97
N GLU A 9 5.39 14.55 -26.96
CA GLU A 9 6.24 14.29 -28.12
C GLU A 9 7.72 14.19 -27.72
N ARG A 10 8.11 14.81 -26.60
CA ARG A 10 9.46 14.66 -26.05
C ARG A 10 9.56 13.32 -25.34
N GLU A 11 10.12 12.34 -26.04
CA GLU A 11 10.54 11.07 -25.45
C GLU A 11 11.61 11.31 -24.38
N PHE A 12 11.46 10.63 -23.24
CA PHE A 12 12.52 10.60 -22.24
C PHE A 12 13.68 9.77 -22.79
N SER A 13 14.90 10.29 -22.62
CA SER A 13 16.08 9.48 -22.91
C SER A 13 16.10 8.23 -22.02
N PRO A 14 16.52 7.07 -22.55
CA PRO A 14 16.71 5.87 -21.76
C PRO A 14 17.61 6.15 -20.55
N ILE A 15 17.30 5.52 -19.41
CA ILE A 15 18.16 5.58 -18.23
C ILE A 15 19.50 4.91 -18.58
N PRO A 16 20.65 5.59 -18.39
CA PRO A 16 21.95 5.01 -18.72
C PRO A 16 22.31 3.87 -17.75
N ASP A 17 23.25 3.02 -18.16
CA ASP A 17 23.79 1.95 -17.34
C ASP A 17 24.39 2.48 -16.03
N GLU A 18 24.32 1.70 -14.95
CA GLU A 18 24.80 2.10 -13.62
C GLU A 18 26.28 2.52 -13.65
N ASN A 19 27.09 1.93 -14.53
CA ASN A 19 28.51 2.28 -14.71
C ASN A 19 28.73 3.68 -15.33
N MET A 20 27.70 4.26 -15.95
CA MET A 20 27.74 5.59 -16.57
C MET A 20 27.21 6.67 -15.63
N TRP A 21 26.75 6.29 -14.43
CA TRP A 21 26.21 7.25 -13.48
C TRP A 21 27.35 8.10 -12.91
N PRO A 22 27.16 9.43 -12.78
CA PRO A 22 28.16 10.26 -12.12
C PRO A 22 28.33 9.79 -10.66
N PRO A 23 29.54 9.90 -10.07
CA PRO A 23 29.74 9.53 -8.69
C PRO A 23 28.81 10.34 -7.78
N TRP A 24 28.12 9.67 -6.88
CA TRP A 24 27.16 10.30 -5.98
C TRP A 24 27.89 11.09 -4.88
N TYR A 25 28.07 12.39 -5.09
CA TYR A 25 28.70 13.30 -4.12
C TYR A 25 27.69 14.01 -3.18
N CYS A 26 26.51 13.42 -2.96
CA CYS A 26 25.57 14.03 -2.03
C CYS A 26 26.03 13.74 -0.59
N ALA A 27 26.16 14.79 0.21
CA ALA A 27 26.25 14.63 1.65
C ALA A 27 25.06 13.76 2.08
N SER A 28 25.31 12.71 2.86
CA SER A 28 24.23 11.90 3.41
C SER A 28 23.34 12.82 4.25
N LEU A 29 22.20 13.23 3.68
CA LEU A 29 21.18 14.00 4.37
C LEU A 29 20.51 13.05 5.38
N LYS A 30 21.18 12.86 6.52
CA LYS A 30 20.63 12.13 7.64
C LYS A 30 19.51 13.01 8.20
N PRO A 31 18.26 12.52 8.25
CA PRO A 31 17.20 13.25 8.92
C PRO A 31 17.62 13.52 10.37
N ASN A 32 17.44 14.76 10.83
CA ASN A 32 17.74 15.15 12.21
C ASN A 32 17.01 14.20 13.18
N SER A 33 17.77 13.50 14.02
CA SER A 33 17.22 12.53 14.98
C SER A 33 16.22 13.18 15.93
N ALA A 34 16.42 14.45 16.30
CA ALA A 34 15.52 15.22 17.16
C ALA A 34 14.21 15.62 16.46
N MET A 35 14.19 15.69 15.12
CA MET A 35 12.99 15.98 14.32
C MET A 35 12.27 14.70 13.88
N ARG A 36 12.76 13.51 14.25
CA ARG A 36 12.06 12.26 13.95
C ARG A 36 10.72 12.26 14.67
N ARG A 37 9.65 11.97 13.92
CA ARG A 37 8.33 11.73 14.52
C ARG A 37 8.46 10.60 15.56
N LYS A 38 7.99 10.85 16.78
CA LYS A 38 7.91 9.83 17.82
C LYS A 38 6.99 8.71 17.32
N ALA A 39 7.32 7.46 17.62
CA ALA A 39 6.49 6.31 17.23
C ALA A 39 5.09 6.32 17.87
N SER A 40 4.90 7.14 18.92
CA SER A 40 3.60 7.43 19.53
C SER A 40 2.70 8.16 18.53
N GLY A 41 1.71 7.46 17.99
CA GLY A 41 0.73 8.02 17.06
C GLY A 41 0.74 7.40 15.66
N ARG A 42 1.64 6.44 15.37
CA ARG A 42 1.48 5.62 14.16
C ARG A 42 0.27 4.69 14.37
N PRO A 43 -0.75 4.73 13.50
CA PRO A 43 -1.83 3.75 13.53
C PRO A 43 -1.23 2.34 13.42
N VAL A 44 -1.77 1.40 14.20
CA VAL A 44 -1.40 -0.03 14.08
C VAL A 44 -1.79 -0.55 12.69
N SER A 45 -2.79 0.06 12.06
CA SER A 45 -3.14 -0.24 10.68
C SER A 45 -2.03 0.22 9.74
N PRO A 46 -1.61 -0.63 8.78
CA PRO A 46 -0.60 -0.26 7.80
C PRO A 46 -1.09 0.86 6.87
N TRP A 47 -2.40 1.08 6.83
CA TRP A 47 -3.09 2.04 5.98
C TRP A 47 -3.97 2.97 6.82
N ILE A 48 -4.11 4.21 6.35
CA ILE A 48 -5.06 5.19 6.88
C ILE A 48 -6.44 4.75 6.40
N ARG A 49 -7.35 4.42 7.32
CA ARG A 49 -8.72 4.07 6.95
C ARG A 49 -9.51 5.33 6.63
N ASN A 50 -10.14 5.37 5.46
CA ASN A 50 -11.10 6.40 5.10
C ASN A 50 -12.54 5.94 5.41
N GLU A 51 -13.51 6.84 5.33
CA GLU A 51 -14.92 6.55 5.64
C GLU A 51 -15.49 5.40 4.77
N ILE A 52 -14.99 5.24 3.54
CA ILE A 52 -15.37 4.14 2.64
C ILE A 52 -14.92 2.77 3.22
N ASP A 53 -13.72 2.70 3.77
CA ASP A 53 -13.15 1.47 4.36
C ASP A 53 -13.78 1.15 5.73
N ALA A 54 -14.35 2.16 6.40
CA ALA A 54 -15.07 1.97 7.65
C ALA A 54 -16.40 1.22 7.41
N ILE A 55 -17.05 1.45 6.27
CA ILE A 55 -18.28 0.76 5.86
C ILE A 55 -17.99 -0.72 5.52
N GLU A 56 -16.80 -1.03 5.01
CA GLU A 56 -16.38 -2.40 4.73
C GLU A 56 -16.02 -3.20 6.00
N CYS A 57 -15.91 -2.54 7.16
CA CYS A 57 -15.84 -3.17 8.47
C CYS A 57 -17.23 -3.65 8.94
N ALA A 58 -18.04 -4.12 7.99
CA ALA A 58 -19.33 -4.73 8.21
C ALA A 58 -19.20 -5.96 9.11
N GLU A 59 -20.31 -6.31 9.76
CA GLU A 59 -20.42 -7.46 10.63
C GLU A 59 -19.80 -8.71 9.97
N LYS A 60 -18.95 -9.43 10.71
CA LYS A 60 -18.17 -10.54 10.18
C LYS A 60 -19.12 -11.56 9.55
N ARG A 61 -19.07 -11.71 8.22
CA ARG A 61 -19.86 -12.69 7.48
C ARG A 61 -19.00 -13.82 6.95
N CYS A 62 -19.56 -15.01 6.95
CA CYS A 62 -18.89 -16.18 6.42
C CYS A 62 -18.71 -16.07 4.89
N GLY A 63 -17.49 -16.35 4.40
CA GLY A 63 -17.21 -16.37 2.96
C GLY A 63 -17.87 -17.51 2.17
N LEU A 64 -18.33 -18.58 2.84
CA LEU A 64 -18.99 -19.74 2.20
C LEU A 64 -20.52 -19.61 2.19
N CYS A 65 -21.14 -19.35 3.34
CA CYS A 65 -22.60 -19.35 3.51
C CYS A 65 -23.18 -17.96 3.79
N ARG A 66 -22.36 -16.89 3.85
CA ARG A 66 -22.76 -15.52 4.16
C ARG A 66 -23.42 -15.31 5.54
N GLY A 67 -23.42 -16.32 6.42
CA GLY A 67 -23.93 -16.22 7.78
C GLY A 67 -23.15 -15.20 8.62
N GLU A 68 -23.85 -14.54 9.54
CA GLU A 68 -23.32 -13.45 10.37
C GLU A 68 -22.61 -13.96 11.63
N GLY A 69 -21.66 -13.19 12.16
CA GLY A 69 -20.97 -13.46 13.42
C GLY A 69 -19.78 -14.41 13.34
N TYR A 70 -19.48 -15.02 12.19
CA TYR A 70 -18.36 -15.96 12.04
C TYR A 70 -17.66 -15.88 10.68
N THR A 71 -16.39 -16.27 10.66
CA THR A 71 -15.60 -16.36 9.42
C THR A 71 -15.68 -17.76 8.84
N ARG A 72 -15.15 -17.97 7.62
CA ARG A 72 -15.12 -19.28 6.93
C ARG A 72 -14.66 -20.45 7.82
N ARG A 73 -13.75 -20.21 8.78
CA ARG A 73 -13.23 -21.25 9.68
C ARG A 73 -14.26 -21.77 10.69
N GLY A 74 -15.21 -20.94 11.10
CA GLY A 74 -16.27 -21.33 12.04
C GLY A 74 -17.53 -21.87 11.35
N SER A 75 -17.45 -22.13 10.04
CA SER A 75 -18.59 -22.59 9.26
C SER A 75 -18.75 -24.09 9.36
N SER A 76 -19.95 -24.58 9.65
CA SER A 76 -20.28 -26.01 9.57
C SER A 76 -20.12 -26.57 8.15
N ASN A 77 -20.17 -25.71 7.14
CA ASN A 77 -19.93 -26.05 5.72
C ASN A 77 -18.45 -25.96 5.32
N ALA A 78 -17.54 -25.68 6.26
CA ALA A 78 -16.12 -25.72 5.94
C ALA A 78 -15.71 -27.18 5.68
N PRO A 79 -14.98 -27.48 4.58
CA PRO A 79 -14.41 -28.80 4.43
C PRO A 79 -13.51 -29.08 5.64
N HIS A 80 -13.68 -30.25 6.25
CA HIS A 80 -12.79 -30.74 7.30
C HIS A 80 -11.38 -30.65 6.74
N SER A 81 -10.59 -29.73 7.28
CA SER A 81 -9.19 -29.64 6.90
C SER A 81 -8.52 -30.80 7.60
N ASP A 82 -8.40 -31.94 6.91
CA ASP A 82 -7.60 -33.05 7.42
C ASP A 82 -6.14 -32.60 7.62
N PRO A 83 -5.44 -33.14 8.64
CA PRO A 83 -4.12 -32.68 9.05
C PRO A 83 -3.04 -32.76 7.96
#